data_AF-A0A420Z9E8-F1
#
_entry.id   AF-A0A420Z9E8-F1
#
_cell.length_a   1.000
_cell.length_b   1.000
_cell.length_c   1.000
_cell.angle_alpha   90.00
_cell.angle_beta   90.00
_cell.angle_gamma   90.00
#
_symmetry.space_group_name_H-M   'P 1'
#
loop_
_entity.id
_entity.type
_entity.pdbx_description
1 polymer ?
#
loop_
_entity_poly.entity_id
_entity_poly.type
_entity_poly.pdbx_seq_one_letter_code
_entity_poly.pdbx_strand_id
1 'polypeptide(L)'
;MGLTNREGEVSAGSGVSLVKITDLNQLPDKLSKIPVGVLLLDSDGTTRNGRKSLLRGRPGEVPRSSLEMVEGLIGRGWQVAVVTNQPAEGHQIARFWGRIRQYPYFPEVWRRMSVPVFGAGWDFLWNRAKTWQSTLVKVLVWMEDFEMLRMGIGSLVMVGDRQGDVDFIDRLKVEVKQRVMDVSPCLMFKLPGLEDSSSILVRRLAPLVP
;
A
#
# COMPACT_ATOMS: atom_id res chain seq x y z
N MET A 1 -2.32 40.82 10.86
CA MET A 1 -1.50 39.64 11.22
C MET A 1 -2.29 38.40 10.82
N GLY A 2 -1.82 37.64 9.83
CA GLY A 2 -2.46 36.41 9.39
C GLY A 2 -1.39 35.53 8.77
N LEU A 3 -0.75 34.70 9.60
CA LEU A 3 0.32 33.79 9.19
C LEU A 3 -0.27 32.70 8.29
N THR A 4 0.09 32.75 7.02
CA THR A 4 -0.15 31.70 6.04
C THR A 4 0.77 30.51 6.32
N ASN A 5 0.23 29.42 6.85
CA ASN A 5 0.94 28.14 6.93
C ASN A 5 1.02 27.51 5.53
N ARG A 6 2.14 27.77 4.85
CA ARG A 6 2.58 27.05 3.66
C ARG A 6 3.54 25.96 4.11
N GLU A 7 3.21 24.71 3.83
CA GLU A 7 4.10 23.60 4.11
C GLU A 7 4.12 22.64 2.92
N GLY A 8 5.32 22.25 2.48
CA GLY A 8 5.47 21.45 1.29
C GLY A 8 6.89 21.20 0.76
N GLU A 9 7.71 20.37 1.41
CA GLU A 9 9.05 20.00 0.93
C GLU A 9 9.01 18.77 0.00
N VAL A 10 9.54 18.93 -1.21
CA VAL A 10 9.73 17.86 -2.20
C VAL A 10 11.09 17.24 -1.97
N SER A 11 11.16 15.91 -1.81
CA SER A 11 12.41 15.18 -1.96
C SER A 11 12.90 15.40 -3.39
N ALA A 12 13.95 16.21 -3.55
CA ALA A 12 14.52 16.57 -4.84
C ALA A 12 15.13 15.33 -5.50
N GLY A 13 14.30 14.53 -6.18
CA GLY A 13 14.75 13.34 -6.90
C GLY A 13 13.65 12.37 -7.29
N SER A 14 12.61 12.18 -6.46
CA SER A 14 11.54 11.22 -6.77
C SER A 14 10.22 11.93 -7.06
N GLY A 15 9.65 11.70 -8.25
CA GLY A 15 8.36 12.32 -8.62
C GLY A 15 7.15 11.70 -7.91
N VAL A 16 7.32 11.09 -6.74
CA VAL A 16 6.24 10.54 -5.91
C VAL A 16 5.83 11.60 -4.89
N SER A 17 4.53 11.91 -4.83
CA SER A 17 4.04 12.84 -3.81
C SER A 17 3.71 12.07 -2.53
N LEU A 18 4.45 12.39 -1.46
CA LEU A 18 4.18 11.83 -0.13
C LEU A 18 3.01 12.57 0.53
N VAL A 19 2.00 11.83 0.98
CA VAL A 19 0.85 12.35 1.70
C VAL A 19 0.79 11.68 3.07
N LYS A 20 0.91 12.46 4.14
CA LYS A 20 0.79 11.91 5.50
C LYS A 20 -0.68 11.74 5.88
N ILE A 21 -1.01 10.59 6.47
CA ILE A 21 -2.32 10.31 7.07
C ILE A 21 -2.11 9.82 8.49
N THR A 22 -3.00 10.21 9.40
CA THR A 22 -2.92 9.80 10.81
C THR A 22 -3.70 8.51 11.09
N ASP A 23 -4.66 8.20 10.23
CA ASP A 23 -5.54 7.05 10.34
C ASP A 23 -5.84 6.51 8.94
N LEU A 24 -5.78 5.18 8.77
CA LEU A 24 -6.09 4.49 7.53
C LEU A 24 -7.54 4.73 7.08
N ASN A 25 -8.46 5.00 8.01
CA ASN A 25 -9.86 5.33 7.74
C ASN A 25 -10.03 6.65 6.97
N GLN A 26 -8.99 7.50 6.88
CA GLN A 26 -9.02 8.71 6.05
C GLN A 26 -8.79 8.41 4.57
N LEU A 27 -8.30 7.21 4.22
CA LEU A 27 -7.89 6.86 2.87
C LEU A 27 -9.04 6.98 1.85
N PRO A 28 -10.27 6.49 2.11
CA PRO A 28 -11.38 6.62 1.14
C PRO A 28 -11.69 8.07 0.74
N ASP A 29 -11.64 9.01 1.69
CA ASP A 29 -11.91 10.42 1.44
C ASP A 29 -10.78 11.08 0.65
N LYS A 30 -9.52 10.69 0.92
CA LYS A 30 -8.36 11.17 0.15
C LYS A 30 -8.42 10.66 -1.28
N LEU A 31 -8.71 9.37 -1.47
CA LEU A 31 -8.79 8.73 -2.78
C LEU A 31 -10.00 9.18 -3.60
N SER A 32 -11.08 9.68 -2.98
CA SER A 32 -12.24 10.23 -3.69
C SER A 32 -11.92 11.41 -4.62
N LYS A 33 -10.76 12.05 -4.42
CA LYS A 33 -10.30 13.24 -5.16
C LYS A 33 -9.29 12.91 -6.25
N ILE A 34 -9.01 11.63 -6.46
CA ILE A 34 -7.94 11.11 -7.30
C ILE A 34 -8.57 10.16 -8.31
N PRO A 35 -8.18 10.19 -9.60
CA PRO A 35 -8.66 9.24 -10.59
C PRO A 35 -8.41 7.81 -10.12
N VAL A 36 -9.41 6.95 -10.29
CA VAL A 36 -9.33 5.53 -9.94
C VAL A 36 -8.14 4.88 -10.64
N GLY A 37 -7.48 3.95 -9.96
CA GLY A 37 -6.28 3.31 -10.46
C GLY A 37 -5.89 2.08 -9.64
N VAL A 38 -4.58 1.91 -9.48
CA VAL A 38 -3.99 0.83 -8.68
C VAL A 38 -3.68 1.32 -7.28
N LEU A 39 -4.09 0.54 -6.28
CA LEU A 39 -3.81 0.76 -4.87
C LEU A 39 -3.00 -0.41 -4.32
N LEU A 40 -1.79 -0.13 -3.86
CA LEU A 40 -0.91 -1.06 -3.16
C LEU A 40 -0.98 -0.78 -1.66
N LEU A 41 -1.27 -1.81 -0.88
CA LEU A 41 -1.35 -1.72 0.58
C LEU A 41 -0.24 -2.55 1.20
N ASP A 42 0.58 -1.95 2.04
CA ASP A 42 1.39 -2.74 2.96
C ASP A 42 0.50 -3.51 3.97
N SER A 43 1.03 -4.60 4.49
CA SER A 43 0.38 -5.40 5.53
C SER A 43 0.79 -4.96 6.93
N ASP A 44 2.06 -5.08 7.31
CA ASP A 44 2.50 -4.91 8.70
C ASP A 44 2.60 -3.46 9.16
N GLY A 45 1.73 -3.07 10.09
CA GLY A 45 1.72 -1.69 10.58
C GLY A 45 0.83 -0.78 9.74
N THR A 46 0.36 -1.28 8.60
CA THR A 46 -0.57 -0.61 7.70
C THR A 46 -1.97 -1.20 7.82
N THR A 47 -2.28 -2.30 7.11
CA THR A 47 -3.63 -2.91 7.16
C THR A 47 -3.86 -3.76 8.39
N ARG A 48 -2.80 -4.18 9.10
CA ARG A 48 -2.87 -4.88 10.40
C ARG A 48 -2.01 -4.22 11.45
N ASN A 49 -2.41 -4.44 12.70
CA ASN A 49 -1.77 -3.89 13.89
C ASN A 49 -0.46 -4.59 14.30
N GLY A 50 0.38 -5.02 13.34
CA GLY A 50 1.73 -5.56 13.52
C GLY A 50 1.98 -6.24 14.88
N ARG A 51 2.93 -5.69 15.66
CA ARG A 51 3.32 -6.18 17.00
C ARG A 51 2.20 -6.09 18.05
N LYS A 52 1.27 -5.14 17.93
CA LYS A 52 0.13 -5.01 18.87
C LYS A 52 -0.84 -6.19 18.75
N SER A 53 -0.97 -6.77 17.55
CA SER A 53 -1.82 -7.96 17.32
C SER A 53 -1.27 -9.18 18.09
N LEU A 54 0.05 -9.36 18.11
CA LEU A 54 0.73 -10.40 18.88
C LEU A 54 0.49 -10.23 20.39
N LEU A 55 0.68 -9.02 20.91
CA LEU A 55 0.49 -8.72 22.34
C LEU A 55 -0.96 -8.92 22.82
N ARG A 56 -1.93 -8.81 21.92
CA ARG A 56 -3.36 -9.07 22.19
C ARG A 56 -3.75 -10.54 22.00
N GLY A 57 -2.79 -11.41 21.70
CA GLY A 57 -3.05 -12.83 21.41
C GLY A 57 -3.84 -13.05 20.11
N ARG A 58 -3.76 -12.12 19.17
CA ARG A 58 -4.42 -12.21 17.85
C ARG A 58 -3.40 -12.04 16.74
N PRO A 59 -2.37 -12.90 16.67
CA PRO A 59 -1.31 -12.77 15.66
C PRO A 59 -1.89 -12.76 14.24
N GLY A 60 -1.46 -11.79 13.45
CA GLY A 60 -1.84 -11.65 12.05
C GLY A 60 -3.32 -11.33 11.82
N GLU A 61 -4.05 -10.91 12.86
CA GLU A 61 -5.40 -10.38 12.72
C GLU A 61 -5.40 -9.16 11.79
N VAL A 62 -6.31 -9.16 10.83
CA VAL A 62 -6.63 -8.00 10.00
C VAL A 62 -7.91 -7.37 10.56
N PRO A 63 -7.86 -6.16 11.12
CA PRO A 63 -9.05 -5.49 11.67
C PRO A 63 -10.18 -5.41 10.65
N ARG A 64 -11.42 -5.60 11.12
CA ARG A 64 -12.61 -5.51 10.28
C ARG A 64 -12.73 -4.17 9.54
N SER A 65 -12.35 -3.07 10.20
CA SER A 65 -12.31 -1.74 9.59
C SER A 65 -11.40 -1.66 8.36
N SER A 66 -10.25 -2.36 8.38
CA SER A 66 -9.36 -2.44 7.22
C SER A 66 -10.01 -3.21 6.06
N LEU A 67 -10.75 -4.28 6.37
CA LEU A 67 -11.45 -5.08 5.35
C LEU A 67 -12.58 -4.27 4.70
N GLU A 68 -13.43 -3.65 5.52
CA GLU A 68 -14.56 -2.82 5.05
C GLU A 68 -14.07 -1.64 4.20
N MET A 69 -12.94 -1.03 4.58
CA MET A 69 -12.29 0.02 3.80
C MET A 69 -11.81 -0.49 2.43
N VAL A 70 -11.19 -1.67 2.37
CA VAL A 70 -10.76 -2.27 1.10
C VAL A 70 -11.95 -2.64 0.22
N GLU A 71 -12.99 -3.27 0.79
CA GLU A 71 -14.23 -3.59 0.06
C GLU A 71 -14.87 -2.33 -0.53
N GLY A 72 -14.92 -1.25 0.25
CA GLY A 72 -15.45 0.04 -0.21
C GLY A 72 -14.63 0.64 -1.36
N LEU A 73 -13.31 0.46 -1.39
CA LEU A 73 -12.45 0.94 -2.47
C LEU A 73 -12.58 0.10 -3.74
N ILE A 74 -12.67 -1.23 -3.60
CA ILE A 74 -12.95 -2.15 -4.71
C ILE A 74 -14.31 -1.81 -5.33
N GLY A 75 -15.34 -1.59 -4.51
CA GLY A 75 -16.67 -1.17 -4.98
C GLY A 75 -16.69 0.18 -5.71
N ARG A 76 -15.65 1.01 -5.54
CA ARG A 76 -15.44 2.27 -6.27
C ARG A 76 -14.55 2.10 -7.51
N GLY A 77 -14.17 0.87 -7.87
CA GLY A 77 -13.40 0.54 -9.06
C GLY A 77 -11.88 0.47 -8.87
N TRP A 78 -11.36 0.65 -7.65
CA TRP A 78 -9.91 0.55 -7.41
C TRP A 78 -9.42 -0.89 -7.59
N GLN A 79 -8.27 -1.03 -8.26
CA GLN A 79 -7.55 -2.29 -8.34
C GLN A 79 -6.62 -2.39 -7.13
N VAL A 80 -7.01 -3.18 -6.14
CA VAL A 80 -6.29 -3.26 -4.86
C VAL A 80 -5.40 -4.50 -4.83
N ALA A 81 -4.16 -4.33 -4.37
CA ALA A 81 -3.26 -5.42 -4.04
C ALA A 81 -2.55 -5.18 -2.71
N VAL A 82 -2.19 -6.26 -2.02
CA VAL A 82 -1.36 -6.20 -0.82
C VAL A 82 0.08 -6.51 -1.18
N VAL A 83 1.02 -5.71 -0.68
CA VAL A 83 2.45 -5.97 -0.75
C VAL A 83 2.94 -6.21 0.68
N THR A 84 3.72 -7.25 0.94
CA THR A 84 4.20 -7.52 2.30
C THR A 84 5.64 -7.98 2.33
N ASN A 85 6.29 -7.77 3.47
CA ASN A 85 7.65 -8.21 3.78
C ASN A 85 7.74 -9.48 4.65
N GLN A 86 6.62 -10.13 4.96
CA GLN A 86 6.65 -11.16 6.00
C GLN A 86 7.26 -12.50 5.61
N PRO A 87 8.02 -13.12 6.55
CA PRO A 87 8.45 -14.50 6.42
C PRO A 87 7.29 -15.47 6.59
N ALA A 88 7.41 -16.66 5.99
CA ALA A 88 6.37 -17.70 6.02
C ALA A 88 6.01 -18.18 7.44
N GLU A 89 6.97 -18.20 8.35
CA GLU A 89 6.80 -18.67 9.75
C GLU A 89 5.75 -17.85 10.50
N GLY A 90 5.74 -16.51 10.32
CA GLY A 90 4.75 -15.63 10.95
C GLY A 90 3.31 -15.95 10.51
N HIS A 91 3.13 -16.46 9.29
CA HIS A 91 1.82 -16.83 8.77
C HIS A 91 1.28 -18.13 9.36
N GLN A 92 2.15 -19.09 9.67
CA GLN A 92 1.72 -20.36 10.27
C GLN A 92 1.10 -20.11 11.65
N ILE A 93 1.74 -19.23 12.45
CA ILE A 93 1.22 -18.81 13.75
C ILE A 93 -0.10 -18.08 13.60
N ALA A 94 -0.19 -17.10 12.68
CA ALA A 94 -1.43 -16.38 12.41
C ALA A 94 -2.58 -17.31 11.98
N ARG A 95 -2.27 -18.30 11.13
CA ARG A 95 -3.25 -19.30 10.66
C ARG A 95 -3.77 -20.19 11.77
N PHE A 96 -2.88 -20.69 12.62
CA PHE A 96 -3.25 -21.54 13.75
C PHE A 96 -4.20 -20.82 14.70
N TRP A 97 -3.80 -19.63 15.16
CA TRP A 97 -4.60 -18.85 16.10
C TRP A 97 -5.87 -18.27 15.48
N GLY A 98 -5.81 -17.82 14.23
CA GLY A 98 -6.97 -17.30 13.51
C GLY A 98 -8.06 -18.35 13.30
N ARG A 99 -7.69 -19.62 13.08
CA ARG A 99 -8.66 -20.72 13.04
C ARG A 99 -9.27 -21.03 14.41
N ILE A 100 -8.45 -21.10 15.45
CA ILE A 100 -8.92 -21.40 16.82
C ILE A 100 -9.84 -20.31 17.35
N ARG A 101 -9.46 -19.05 17.15
CA ARG A 101 -10.15 -17.88 17.69
C ARG A 101 -11.13 -17.24 16.71
N GLN A 102 -11.27 -17.82 15.51
CA GLN A 102 -12.22 -17.43 14.47
C GLN A 102 -12.19 -15.93 14.07
N TYR A 103 -11.00 -15.34 14.00
CA TYR A 103 -10.83 -13.96 13.52
C TYR A 103 -10.26 -13.93 12.09
N PRO A 104 -10.51 -12.86 11.30
CA PRO A 104 -9.90 -12.69 9.99
C PRO A 104 -8.38 -12.53 10.12
N TYR A 105 -7.62 -13.42 9.46
CA TYR A 105 -6.17 -13.44 9.58
C TYR A 105 -5.47 -13.42 8.22
N PHE A 106 -4.27 -12.82 8.19
CA PHE A 106 -3.38 -12.80 7.04
C PHE A 106 -2.74 -14.19 6.79
N PRO A 107 -2.57 -14.64 5.53
CA PRO A 107 -3.04 -14.04 4.27
C PRO A 107 -4.46 -14.48 3.86
N GLU A 108 -5.07 -15.40 4.61
CA GLU A 108 -6.31 -16.09 4.22
C GLU A 108 -7.47 -15.14 3.92
N VAL A 109 -7.60 -14.05 4.68
CA VAL A 109 -8.68 -13.08 4.47
C VAL A 109 -8.58 -12.40 3.10
N TRP A 110 -7.38 -12.00 2.67
CA TRP A 110 -7.18 -11.36 1.36
C TRP A 110 -7.49 -12.32 0.22
N ARG A 111 -7.10 -13.60 0.38
CA ARG A 111 -7.46 -14.65 -0.58
C ARG A 111 -8.97 -14.80 -0.73
N ARG A 112 -9.74 -14.74 0.36
CA ARG A 112 -11.21 -14.83 0.32
C ARG A 112 -11.86 -13.62 -0.35
N MET A 113 -11.23 -12.45 -0.24
CA MET A 113 -11.66 -11.22 -0.89
C MET A 113 -11.19 -11.10 -2.36
N SER A 114 -10.51 -12.13 -2.88
CA SER A 114 -9.86 -12.08 -4.20
C SER A 114 -8.87 -10.93 -4.35
N VAL A 115 -8.27 -10.48 -3.25
CA VAL A 115 -7.22 -9.45 -3.25
C VAL A 115 -5.86 -10.15 -3.39
N PRO A 116 -5.10 -9.86 -4.46
CA PRO A 116 -3.78 -10.44 -4.67
C PRO A 116 -2.79 -9.95 -3.61
N VAL A 117 -1.86 -10.84 -3.24
CA VAL A 117 -0.81 -10.57 -2.25
C VAL A 117 0.55 -10.84 -2.89
N PHE A 118 1.43 -9.85 -2.83
CA PHE A 118 2.79 -9.86 -3.39
C PHE A 118 3.84 -9.68 -2.30
N GLY A 119 5.07 -10.15 -2.54
CA GLY A 119 6.18 -10.06 -1.57
C GLY A 119 6.09 -11.02 -0.38
N ALA A 120 4.91 -11.62 -0.19
CA ALA A 120 4.74 -13.00 0.24
C ALA A 120 4.05 -13.72 -0.92
N GLY A 121 4.66 -14.79 -1.44
CA GLY A 121 4.18 -15.42 -2.68
C GLY A 121 2.81 -16.11 -2.53
N TRP A 122 2.23 -16.52 -3.66
CA TRP A 122 1.38 -17.72 -3.72
C TRP A 122 2.20 -19.02 -3.48
N ASP A 123 3.52 -18.93 -3.67
CA ASP A 123 4.54 -19.97 -3.44
C ASP A 123 5.10 -19.91 -2.00
N PHE A 124 4.33 -20.36 -1.02
CA PHE A 124 4.71 -20.36 0.41
C PHE A 124 5.72 -21.46 0.82
N LEU A 125 6.59 -21.91 -0.08
CA LEU A 125 7.69 -22.82 0.23
C LEU A 125 9.00 -22.19 -0.24
N TRP A 126 9.92 -22.01 0.71
CA TRP A 126 11.32 -21.60 0.51
C TRP A 126 11.57 -20.25 -0.15
N ASN A 127 11.72 -19.19 0.66
CA ASN A 127 12.93 -18.38 0.58
C ASN A 127 13.13 -17.51 1.83
N ARG A 128 14.37 -17.52 2.35
CA ARG A 128 14.82 -16.80 3.55
C ARG A 128 15.01 -15.29 3.34
N ALA A 129 14.83 -14.77 2.13
CA ALA A 129 15.02 -13.36 1.84
C ALA A 129 14.08 -12.90 0.73
N LYS A 130 13.45 -11.74 0.93
CA LYS A 130 12.84 -10.99 -0.15
C LYS A 130 13.92 -10.59 -1.14
N THR A 131 13.77 -10.95 -2.40
CA THR A 131 14.36 -10.13 -3.46
C THR A 131 13.30 -9.13 -3.88
N TRP A 132 13.52 -7.88 -3.52
CA TRP A 132 12.64 -6.75 -3.83
C TRP A 132 12.31 -6.70 -5.33
N GLN A 133 13.26 -7.09 -6.18
CA GLN A 133 13.13 -7.24 -7.63
C GLN A 133 12.02 -8.23 -8.02
N SER A 134 11.94 -9.41 -7.38
CA SER A 134 10.91 -10.40 -7.71
C SER A 134 9.51 -9.91 -7.37
N THR A 135 9.36 -9.20 -6.25
CA THR A 135 8.07 -8.60 -5.85
C THR A 135 7.64 -7.53 -6.85
N LEU A 136 8.58 -6.67 -7.25
CA LEU A 136 8.34 -5.62 -8.24
C LEU A 136 7.90 -6.21 -9.59
N VAL A 137 8.59 -7.25 -10.10
CA VAL A 137 8.22 -7.90 -11.36
C VAL A 137 6.82 -8.51 -11.30
N LYS A 138 6.46 -9.19 -10.19
CA LYS A 138 5.12 -9.76 -10.02
C LYS A 138 4.03 -8.69 -9.99
N VAL A 139 4.28 -7.57 -9.31
CA VAL A 139 3.36 -6.43 -9.30
C VAL A 139 3.19 -5.85 -10.71
N LEU A 140 4.27 -5.70 -11.47
CA LEU A 140 4.21 -5.21 -12.86
C LEU A 140 3.41 -6.12 -13.77
N VAL A 141 3.65 -7.43 -13.74
CA VAL A 141 2.91 -8.41 -14.56
C VAL A 141 1.42 -8.36 -14.21
N TRP A 142 1.10 -8.37 -12.91
CA TRP A 142 -0.28 -8.23 -12.46
C TRP A 142 -0.91 -6.91 -12.93
N MET A 143 -0.16 -5.82 -12.87
CA MET A 143 -0.57 -4.51 -13.37
C MET A 143 -0.85 -4.50 -14.87
N GLU A 144 -0.01 -5.16 -15.68
CA GLU A 144 -0.18 -5.29 -17.13
C GLU A 144 -1.47 -6.04 -17.54
N ASP A 145 -1.97 -6.93 -16.67
CA ASP A 145 -3.24 -7.62 -16.87
C ASP A 145 -4.47 -6.69 -16.75
N PHE A 146 -4.31 -5.50 -16.15
CA PHE A 146 -5.40 -4.50 -16.08
C PHE A 146 -5.30 -3.51 -17.22
N GLU A 147 -6.35 -3.46 -18.03
CA GLU A 147 -6.48 -2.55 -19.17
C GLU A 147 -6.27 -1.06 -18.81
N MET A 148 -6.55 -0.65 -17.55
CA MET A 148 -6.34 0.74 -17.11
C MET A 148 -4.89 1.22 -17.30
N LEU A 149 -3.90 0.35 -17.08
CA LEU A 149 -2.50 0.70 -17.31
C LEU A 149 -2.12 0.66 -18.79
N ARG A 150 -2.76 -0.20 -19.58
CA ARG A 150 -2.61 -0.22 -21.05
C ARG A 150 -3.23 1.00 -21.73
N MET A 151 -4.24 1.61 -21.10
CA MET A 151 -4.87 2.84 -21.58
C MET A 151 -4.16 4.10 -21.08
N GLY A 152 -3.25 3.98 -20.10
CA GLY A 152 -2.55 5.11 -19.49
C GLY A 152 -3.46 5.99 -18.64
N ILE A 153 -4.57 5.41 -18.15
CA ILE A 153 -5.60 6.13 -17.41
C ILE A 153 -5.61 5.58 -15.99
N GLY A 154 -5.21 6.42 -15.04
CA GLY A 154 -5.38 6.13 -13.62
C GLY A 154 -4.19 6.49 -12.74
N SER A 155 -4.38 6.33 -11.44
CA SER A 155 -3.37 6.65 -10.43
C SER A 155 -2.61 5.41 -9.97
N LEU A 156 -1.35 5.58 -9.57
CA LEU A 156 -0.63 4.56 -8.81
C LEU A 156 -0.48 5.05 -7.37
N VAL A 157 -1.09 4.34 -6.44
CA VAL A 157 -1.07 4.71 -5.03
C VAL A 157 -0.46 3.57 -4.21
N MET A 158 0.44 3.89 -3.29
CA MET A 158 0.86 2.98 -2.23
C MET A 158 0.49 3.55 -0.86
N VAL A 159 0.17 2.68 0.08
CA VAL A 159 -0.04 3.00 1.50
C VAL A 159 0.89 2.12 2.32
N GLY A 160 1.67 2.73 3.21
CA GLY A 160 2.64 2.01 4.03
C GLY A 160 3.06 2.80 5.26
N ASP A 161 3.79 2.15 6.18
CA ASP A 161 4.25 2.73 7.44
C ASP A 161 5.77 3.03 7.43
N ARG A 162 6.54 2.44 6.49
CA ARG A 162 8.01 2.48 6.50
C ARG A 162 8.62 3.19 5.29
N GLN A 163 9.89 3.57 5.44
CA GLN A 163 10.67 4.12 4.32
C GLN A 163 10.83 3.11 3.18
N GLY A 164 10.94 1.81 3.48
CA GLY A 164 11.01 0.77 2.46
C GLY A 164 9.79 0.75 1.53
N ASP A 165 8.62 1.18 2.01
CA ASP A 165 7.42 1.29 1.16
C ASP A 165 7.54 2.45 0.17
N VAL A 166 8.10 3.59 0.62
CA VAL A 166 8.40 4.74 -0.24
C VAL A 166 9.39 4.32 -1.33
N ASP A 167 10.46 3.62 -0.94
CA ASP A 167 11.48 3.15 -1.87
C ASP A 167 10.91 2.12 -2.87
N PHE A 168 9.92 1.32 -2.45
CA PHE A 168 9.21 0.38 -3.33
C PHE A 168 8.48 1.12 -4.45
N ILE A 169 7.62 2.08 -4.09
CA ILE A 169 6.78 2.79 -5.05
C ILE A 169 7.62 3.69 -5.97
N ASP A 170 8.71 4.27 -5.47
CA ASP A 170 9.65 5.04 -6.28
C ASP A 170 10.25 4.17 -7.40
N ARG A 171 10.70 2.95 -7.08
CA ARG A 171 11.24 2.01 -8.07
C ARG A 171 10.16 1.51 -9.02
N LEU A 172 8.99 1.15 -8.49
CA LEU A 172 7.86 0.70 -9.30
C LEU A 172 7.47 1.76 -10.32
N LYS A 173 7.42 3.04 -9.91
CA LYS A 173 7.13 4.16 -10.80
C LYS A 173 8.11 4.23 -11.98
N VAL A 174 9.42 4.10 -11.71
CA VAL A 174 10.45 4.13 -12.76
C VAL A 174 10.23 3.01 -13.77
N GLU A 175 9.95 1.80 -13.29
CA GLU A 175 9.74 0.63 -14.13
C GLU A 175 8.43 0.72 -14.95
N VAL A 176 7.34 1.21 -14.35
CA VAL A 176 6.08 1.40 -15.10
C VAL A 176 6.26 2.47 -16.19
N LYS A 177 6.98 3.56 -15.89
CA LYS A 177 7.30 4.60 -16.88
C LYS A 177 8.13 4.07 -18.05
N GLN A 178 9.05 3.14 -17.78
CA GLN A 178 9.90 2.54 -18.83
C GLN A 178 9.15 1.53 -19.71
N ARG A 179 8.10 0.88 -19.18
CA ARG A 179 7.45 -0.25 -19.85
C ARG A 179 6.16 0.12 -20.57
N VAL A 180 5.31 0.96 -19.97
CA VAL A 180 3.89 1.01 -20.40
C VAL A 180 3.36 2.43 -20.66
N MET A 181 3.56 3.43 -19.79
CA MET A 181 2.92 4.75 -19.97
C MET A 181 3.36 5.82 -18.96
N ASP A 182 2.92 7.07 -19.18
CA ASP A 182 3.04 8.19 -18.23
C ASP A 182 1.97 8.05 -17.13
N VAL A 183 2.35 7.53 -15.95
CA VAL A 183 1.42 7.32 -14.83
C VAL A 183 1.34 8.59 -13.99
N SER A 184 0.17 9.23 -13.96
CA SER A 184 -0.04 10.41 -13.15
C SER A 184 -1.46 10.48 -12.59
N PRO A 185 -1.63 10.65 -11.26
CA PRO A 185 -0.62 10.84 -10.22
C PRO A 185 -0.02 9.53 -9.64
N CYS A 186 1.23 9.61 -9.14
CA CYS A 186 1.87 8.57 -8.32
C CYS A 186 2.02 9.07 -6.87
N LEU A 187 1.33 8.43 -5.92
CA LEU A 187 1.14 8.93 -4.55
C LEU A 187 1.54 7.87 -3.52
N MET A 188 2.15 8.32 -2.43
CA MET A 188 2.45 7.47 -1.28
C MET A 188 1.77 8.01 -0.03
N PHE A 189 0.87 7.24 0.57
CA PHE A 189 0.26 7.58 1.86
C PHE A 189 1.05 6.94 2.99
N LYS A 190 1.68 7.77 3.83
CA LYS A 190 2.49 7.30 4.97
C LYS A 190 1.72 7.41 6.28
N LEU A 191 1.53 6.28 6.96
CA LEU A 191 1.01 6.23 8.33
C LEU A 191 2.13 6.53 9.34
N PRO A 192 1.81 7.09 10.52
CA PRO A 192 2.79 7.28 11.58
C PRO A 192 3.27 5.91 12.09
N GLY A 193 4.54 5.59 11.82
CA GLY A 193 5.28 4.59 12.57
C GLY A 193 5.59 5.12 13.98
N LEU A 194 5.42 4.28 15.00
CA LEU A 194 5.99 4.54 16.33
C LEU A 194 7.50 4.75 16.15
N GLU A 195 7.91 6.00 16.33
CA GLU A 195 9.30 6.52 16.24
C GLU A 195 9.89 6.53 14.82
N ASP A 196 9.66 7.62 14.09
CA ASP A 196 10.71 8.64 14.00
C ASP A 196 10.20 10.00 13.52
N SER A 197 10.75 11.01 14.18
CA SER A 197 10.38 12.41 14.14
C SER A 197 10.94 13.08 12.88
N SER A 198 10.17 13.17 11.80
CA SER A 198 10.45 14.16 10.74
C SER A 198 9.20 14.46 9.92
N SER A 199 8.59 15.59 10.27
CA SER A 199 7.49 16.26 9.60
C SER A 199 7.91 16.77 8.22
N ILE A 200 7.61 16.01 7.15
CA ILE A 200 7.62 16.53 5.77
C ILE A 200 6.16 16.60 5.29
N LEU A 201 5.63 17.80 5.22
CA LEU A 201 4.38 18.16 4.54
C LEU A 201 4.65 18.38 3.06
N VAL A 202 3.68 18.11 2.18
CA VAL A 202 3.76 18.36 0.72
C VAL A 202 2.54 19.12 0.20
N ARG A 203 2.84 20.10 -0.65
CA ARG A 203 2.00 21.09 -1.32
C ARG A 203 1.45 20.57 -2.65
N ARG A 204 0.24 21.03 -3.00
CA ARG A 204 -0.48 20.74 -4.25
C ARG A 204 0.16 21.50 -5.43
N LEU A 205 0.53 20.82 -6.51
CA LEU A 205 0.82 21.47 -7.79
C LEU A 205 -0.49 21.67 -8.56
N ALA A 206 -0.74 22.92 -8.96
CA ALA A 206 -1.81 23.30 -9.87
C ALA A 206 -1.53 22.75 -11.29
N PRO A 207 -2.57 22.51 -12.10
CA PRO A 207 -2.39 22.04 -13.46
C PRO A 207 -1.74 23.13 -14.31
N LEU A 208 -0.66 22.79 -15.01
CA LEU A 208 -0.21 23.55 -16.17
C LEU A 208 -1.08 23.13 -17.35
N VAL A 209 -1.94 24.04 -17.79
CA VAL A 209 -2.59 24.03 -19.11
C VAL A 209 -1.84 25.10 -19.94
N PRO A 210 -1.57 24.84 -21.23
CA PRO A 210 -0.53 25.50 -22.05
C PRO A 210 -0.57 27.02 -22.11
#